data_AF-A0A2Z5R0K3-F1
#
_entry.id   AF-A0A2Z5R0K3-F1
#
_cell.length_a   1.000
_cell.length_b   1.000
_cell.length_c   1.000
_cell.angle_alpha   90.00
_cell.angle_beta   90.00
_cell.angle_gamma   90.00
#
_symmetry.space_group_name_H-M   'P 1'
#
loop_
_entity.id
_entity.type
_entity.pdbx_description
1 polymer ?
#
loop_
_entity_poly.entity_id
_entity_poly.type
_entity_poly.pdbx_seq_one_letter_code
_entity_poly.pdbx_strand_id
1 'polypeptide(L)'
;MKKSPLNVAASLPLIVGLGLAGCSGSNNESSAAPKDSLGPTNAAPAQQAKAPSGKYSSNTKTGEKINAETHHTHGSLTWDTGSEIRLDLANEPSADGVSVEDGALVITKAGNYHLSGDYTGQVRINTAEPETVRLILDNVSITNSTGPAITASGGGTTIVYTMAGTTNTVSDGEQYTVTGKKNQTQRSTPPRT
;
A
#
# COMPACT_ATOMS: atom_id res chain seq x y z
N MET A 1 -51.76 34.54 6.90
CA MET A 1 -51.84 33.70 8.12
C MET A 1 -50.54 32.90 8.19
N LYS A 2 -49.79 33.07 9.27
CA LYS A 2 -48.40 32.63 9.46
C LYS A 2 -48.39 31.52 10.50
N LYS A 3 -47.78 30.37 10.23
CA LYS A 3 -47.39 29.41 11.27
C LYS A 3 -46.00 28.85 10.93
N SER A 4 -45.05 29.19 11.81
CA SER A 4 -43.66 28.74 11.83
C SER A 4 -43.50 27.56 12.81
N PRO A 5 -42.37 26.82 12.79
CA PRO A 5 -42.25 25.45 13.31
C PRO A 5 -41.90 25.38 14.81
N LEU A 6 -42.19 24.22 15.41
CA LEU A 6 -41.92 23.94 16.83
C LEU A 6 -40.69 23.03 16.98
N ASN A 7 -39.61 23.60 17.55
CA ASN A 7 -38.46 22.86 18.07
C ASN A 7 -38.77 22.36 19.49
N VAL A 8 -38.44 21.10 19.79
CA VAL A 8 -38.42 20.57 21.16
C VAL A 8 -37.00 20.15 21.50
N ALA A 9 -36.45 20.79 22.53
CA ALA A 9 -35.21 20.42 23.19
C ALA A 9 -35.54 19.71 24.51
N ALA A 10 -34.76 18.70 24.88
CA ALA A 10 -34.69 18.22 26.26
C ALA A 10 -33.27 17.68 26.55
N SER A 11 -32.55 18.45 27.35
CA SER A 11 -31.24 18.18 27.94
C SER A 11 -31.34 17.22 29.12
N LEU A 12 -30.39 16.28 29.26
CA LEU A 12 -30.17 15.52 30.50
C LEU A 12 -28.74 15.75 31.02
N PRO A 13 -28.53 16.07 32.31
CA PRO A 13 -27.20 16.19 32.90
C PRO A 13 -26.69 14.81 33.36
N LEU A 14 -25.41 14.51 33.13
CA LEU A 14 -24.74 13.33 33.69
C LEU A 14 -23.79 13.75 34.82
N ILE A 15 -24.03 13.15 35.98
CA ILE A 15 -23.42 13.44 37.28
C ILE A 15 -21.95 12.98 37.34
N VAL A 16 -21.09 13.84 37.88
CA VAL A 16 -19.70 13.56 38.25
C VAL A 16 -19.62 13.19 39.73
N GLY A 17 -18.88 12.13 40.06
CA GLY A 17 -18.30 11.93 41.39
C GLY A 17 -18.37 10.50 41.90
N LEU A 18 -17.27 9.76 41.79
CA LEU A 18 -17.01 8.59 42.63
C LEU A 18 -15.56 8.66 43.10
N GLY A 19 -15.36 9.04 44.37
CA GLY A 19 -14.07 8.99 45.04
C GLY A 19 -13.74 7.57 45.48
N LEU A 20 -12.46 7.19 45.42
CA LEU A 20 -11.96 5.97 46.03
C LEU A 20 -10.96 6.34 47.12
N ALA A 21 -11.37 6.13 48.36
CA ALA A 21 -10.47 5.90 49.48
C ALA A 21 -10.26 4.38 49.60
N GLY A 22 -9.01 3.96 49.79
CA GLY A 22 -8.68 2.55 50.03
C GLY A 22 -7.18 2.34 50.08
N CYS A 23 -6.59 2.56 51.26
CA CYS A 23 -5.25 2.08 51.59
C CYS A 23 -5.35 0.86 52.52
N SER A 24 -4.35 -0.01 52.38
CA SER A 24 -3.85 -1.02 53.33
C SER A 24 -4.35 -2.47 53.19
N GLY A 25 -3.37 -3.32 52.89
CA GLY A 25 -3.43 -4.79 52.98
C GLY A 25 -2.25 -5.43 52.26
N SER A 26 -1.03 -5.32 52.82
CA SER A 26 0.11 -6.16 52.43
C SER A 26 -0.22 -7.63 52.68
N ASN A 27 0.16 -8.51 51.76
CA ASN A 27 1.19 -9.55 51.96
C ASN A 27 1.46 -10.29 50.63
N ASN A 28 2.76 -10.51 50.38
CA ASN A 28 3.38 -11.19 49.25
C ASN A 28 2.73 -12.53 48.86
N GLU A 29 2.82 -12.90 47.58
CA GLU A 29 3.65 -14.02 47.08
C GLU A 29 3.56 -14.11 45.52
N SER A 30 4.73 -14.20 44.89
CA SER A 30 5.03 -14.75 43.55
C SER A 30 4.63 -14.00 42.25
N SER A 31 5.57 -13.17 41.75
CA SER A 31 5.66 -12.63 40.37
C SER A 31 6.34 -13.63 39.42
N ALA A 32 6.14 -13.65 38.09
CA ALA A 32 5.21 -12.95 37.20
C ALA A 32 5.27 -13.61 35.81
N ALA A 33 4.13 -13.64 35.12
CA ALA A 33 4.02 -13.65 33.66
C ALA A 33 3.03 -12.51 33.29
N PRO A 34 3.30 -11.66 32.28
CA PRO A 34 2.38 -10.58 31.93
C PRO A 34 1.32 -11.04 30.92
N LYS A 35 0.07 -10.61 31.15
CA LYS A 35 -1.05 -10.63 30.19
C LYS A 35 -1.38 -9.21 29.73
N ASP A 36 -1.84 -9.19 28.50
CA ASP A 36 -2.48 -8.15 27.71
C ASP A 36 -3.62 -7.38 28.43
N SER A 37 -3.73 -6.07 28.18
CA SER A 37 -4.95 -5.32 27.83
C SER A 37 -4.98 -3.84 28.30
N LEU A 38 -4.76 -2.97 27.31
CA LEU A 38 -5.44 -1.70 26.96
C LEU A 38 -6.11 -0.82 28.06
N GLY A 39 -5.61 0.42 28.17
CA GLY A 39 -6.31 1.61 28.68
C GLY A 39 -6.11 2.81 27.73
N PRO A 40 -6.96 3.85 27.77
CA PRO A 40 -7.00 4.89 26.73
C PRO A 40 -5.94 5.98 26.95
N THR A 41 -5.21 6.34 25.89
CA THR A 41 -4.29 7.49 25.90
C THR A 41 -4.58 8.41 24.73
N ASN A 42 -4.76 9.69 25.05
CA ASN A 42 -4.99 10.82 24.16
C ASN A 42 -4.06 10.82 22.93
N ALA A 43 -4.65 11.01 21.75
CA ALA A 43 -3.95 11.18 20.48
C ALA A 43 -3.16 12.50 20.45
N ALA A 44 -1.85 12.41 20.60
CA ALA A 44 -0.92 13.44 20.18
C ALA A 44 -0.68 13.34 18.66
N PRO A 45 -0.38 14.44 17.93
CA PRO A 45 -0.09 14.39 16.51
C PRO A 45 1.09 13.44 16.25
N ALA A 46 0.91 12.47 15.36
CA ALA A 46 1.93 11.51 15.00
C ALA A 46 3.14 12.24 14.37
N GLN A 47 4.17 12.47 15.18
CA GLN A 47 5.49 12.78 14.66
C GLN A 47 6.00 11.54 13.93
N GLN A 48 6.27 11.71 12.64
CA GLN A 48 6.77 10.68 11.75
C GLN A 48 8.10 10.15 12.30
N ALA A 49 8.06 8.96 12.91
CA ALA A 49 9.26 8.27 13.33
C ALA A 49 10.11 7.96 12.08
N LYS A 50 11.30 8.54 12.03
CA LYS A 50 12.31 8.27 11.00
C LYS A 50 12.64 6.77 11.06
N ALA A 51 12.14 6.01 10.08
CA ALA A 51 12.50 4.61 9.93
C ALA A 51 14.04 4.47 9.91
N PRO A 52 14.61 3.43 10.54
CA PRO A 52 16.04 3.18 10.44
C PRO A 52 16.35 2.89 8.97
N SER A 53 17.08 3.79 8.32
CA SER A 53 17.67 3.54 7.02
C SER A 53 18.58 2.33 7.16
N GLY A 54 18.22 1.21 6.53
CA GLY A 54 19.11 0.05 6.44
C GLY A 54 20.46 0.48 5.90
N LYS A 55 21.55 -0.18 6.33
CA LYS A 55 22.84 0.05 5.70
C LYS A 55 22.82 -0.54 4.29
N TYR A 56 22.67 0.31 3.28
CA TYR A 56 22.80 -0.08 1.89
C TYR A 56 24.29 -0.11 1.53
N SER A 57 24.81 -1.27 1.14
CA SER A 57 26.15 -1.35 0.54
C SER A 57 26.01 -1.11 -0.96
N SER A 58 26.47 0.04 -1.46
CA SER A 58 26.55 0.28 -2.90
C SER A 58 27.77 -0.44 -3.48
N ASN A 59 27.62 -1.07 -4.64
CA ASN A 59 28.66 -1.81 -5.36
C ASN A 59 29.66 -0.86 -6.06
N THR A 60 29.73 0.38 -5.62
CA THR A 60 30.25 1.50 -6.40
C THR A 60 31.73 1.65 -6.12
N LYS A 61 32.52 1.72 -7.19
CA LYS A 61 33.98 1.88 -7.10
C LYS A 61 34.31 3.17 -6.35
N THR A 62 35.28 3.11 -5.45
CA THR A 62 35.68 4.23 -4.59
C THR A 62 35.93 5.49 -5.42
N GLY A 63 35.13 6.54 -5.20
CA GLY A 63 35.28 7.85 -5.83
C GLY A 63 34.27 8.21 -6.92
N GLU A 64 33.38 7.29 -7.32
CA GLU A 64 32.31 7.61 -8.27
C GLU A 64 31.10 8.20 -7.53
N LYS A 65 30.71 9.44 -7.88
CA LYS A 65 29.45 10.00 -7.39
C LYS A 65 28.31 9.27 -8.09
N ILE A 66 27.43 8.65 -7.33
CA ILE A 66 26.16 8.18 -7.85
C ILE A 66 25.30 9.41 -8.03
N ASN A 67 25.17 9.88 -9.26
CA ASN A 67 24.02 10.67 -9.65
C ASN A 67 22.82 9.72 -9.62
N ALA A 68 22.31 9.48 -8.41
CA ALA A 68 21.08 8.74 -8.23
C ALA A 68 19.94 9.66 -8.68
N GLU A 69 19.79 9.85 -9.99
CA GLU A 69 18.50 10.22 -10.55
C GLU A 69 17.55 9.07 -10.24
N THR A 70 16.95 9.12 -9.07
CA THR A 70 15.87 8.21 -8.73
C THR A 70 14.62 8.71 -9.44
N HIS A 71 13.86 7.83 -10.08
CA HIS A 71 12.52 8.16 -10.61
C HIS A 71 11.50 8.54 -9.50
N HIS A 72 11.96 8.68 -8.26
CA HIS A 72 11.22 9.14 -7.10
C HIS A 72 11.28 10.66 -7.03
N THR A 73 10.14 11.31 -7.15
CA THR A 73 9.97 12.73 -6.81
C THR A 73 9.05 12.84 -5.59
N HIS A 74 9.03 13.99 -4.93
CA HIS A 74 8.04 14.23 -3.87
C HIS A 74 6.60 14.02 -4.39
N GLY A 75 6.34 14.42 -5.64
CA GLY A 75 5.05 14.20 -6.32
C GLY A 75 4.69 12.72 -6.51
N SER A 76 5.67 11.81 -6.49
CA SER A 76 5.41 10.36 -6.53
C SER A 76 4.71 9.86 -5.27
N LEU A 77 4.68 10.61 -4.16
CA LEU A 77 4.11 10.19 -2.88
C LEU A 77 2.82 10.91 -2.49
N THR A 78 2.35 11.86 -3.31
CA THR A 78 1.15 12.66 -3.03
C THR A 78 0.12 12.49 -4.15
N TRP A 79 -1.14 12.30 -3.78
CA TRP A 79 -2.29 12.27 -4.71
C TRP A 79 -3.54 12.77 -3.97
N ASP A 80 -4.60 13.08 -4.73
CA ASP A 80 -5.92 13.33 -4.15
C ASP A 80 -6.56 12.00 -3.75
N THR A 81 -6.68 11.73 -2.45
CA THR A 81 -7.31 10.51 -1.93
C THR A 81 -8.78 10.38 -2.32
N GLY A 82 -9.45 11.48 -2.68
CA GLY A 82 -10.82 11.45 -3.22
C GLY A 82 -10.92 10.89 -4.64
N SER A 83 -9.80 10.80 -5.36
CA SER A 83 -9.72 10.23 -6.71
C SER A 83 -9.48 8.70 -6.73
N GLU A 84 -9.41 8.07 -5.57
CA GLU A 84 -9.15 6.63 -5.46
C GLU A 84 -10.30 5.78 -6.00
N ILE A 85 -9.97 4.88 -6.90
CA ILE A 85 -10.84 3.78 -7.33
C ILE A 85 -10.58 2.61 -6.39
N ARG A 86 -11.54 2.30 -5.51
CA ARG A 86 -11.44 1.21 -4.54
C ARG A 86 -11.86 -0.12 -5.15
N LEU A 87 -10.95 -1.09 -5.10
CA LEU A 87 -11.15 -2.45 -5.61
C LEU A 87 -10.89 -3.44 -4.47
N ASP A 88 -11.96 -4.04 -3.96
CA ASP A 88 -11.87 -5.18 -3.07
C ASP A 88 -11.67 -6.43 -3.92
N LEU A 89 -10.46 -7.00 -3.92
CA LEU A 89 -10.09 -8.10 -4.80
C LEU A 89 -10.66 -9.45 -4.35
N ALA A 90 -11.12 -9.56 -3.11
CA ALA A 90 -11.77 -10.77 -2.60
C ALA A 90 -13.18 -10.95 -3.20
N ASN A 91 -13.75 -9.89 -3.75
CA ASN A 91 -15.00 -9.88 -4.50
C ASN A 91 -14.68 -9.53 -5.96
N GLU A 92 -15.42 -10.02 -6.97
CA GLU A 92 -15.11 -9.67 -8.37
C GLU A 92 -15.20 -8.15 -8.58
N PRO A 93 -14.06 -7.42 -8.71
CA PRO A 93 -14.09 -5.98 -8.66
C PRO A 93 -14.39 -5.42 -10.05
N SER A 94 -15.17 -4.34 -10.12
CA SER A 94 -15.52 -3.68 -11.38
C SER A 94 -15.55 -2.16 -11.20
N ALA A 95 -14.89 -1.48 -12.12
CA ALA A 95 -14.85 -0.03 -12.21
C ALA A 95 -14.57 0.37 -13.67
N ASP A 96 -14.72 1.65 -13.99
CA ASP A 96 -14.34 2.15 -15.30
C ASP A 96 -12.84 1.91 -15.59
N GLY A 97 -12.54 1.28 -16.73
CA GLY A 97 -11.18 0.87 -17.10
C GLY A 97 -10.64 -0.36 -16.35
N VAL A 98 -11.47 -1.06 -15.57
CA VAL A 98 -11.11 -2.28 -14.83
C VAL A 98 -11.99 -3.45 -15.28
N SER A 99 -11.35 -4.55 -15.68
CA SER A 99 -12.01 -5.82 -16.03
C SER A 99 -11.28 -7.00 -15.41
N VAL A 100 -11.93 -8.17 -15.39
CA VAL A 100 -11.27 -9.46 -15.08
C VAL A 100 -11.30 -10.32 -16.33
N GLU A 101 -10.12 -10.71 -16.82
CA GLU A 101 -9.92 -11.47 -18.06
C GLU A 101 -8.92 -12.59 -17.82
N ASP A 102 -9.32 -13.84 -18.06
CA ASP A 102 -8.47 -15.04 -17.91
C ASP A 102 -7.77 -15.13 -16.53
N GLY A 103 -8.47 -14.76 -15.45
CA GLY A 103 -7.91 -14.75 -14.09
C GLY A 103 -6.94 -13.60 -13.83
N ALA A 104 -6.97 -12.54 -14.66
CA ALA A 104 -6.20 -11.32 -14.44
C ALA A 104 -7.12 -10.11 -14.27
N LEU A 105 -6.86 -9.29 -13.25
CA LEU A 105 -7.42 -7.95 -13.11
C LEU A 105 -6.70 -7.02 -14.09
N VAL A 106 -7.40 -6.58 -15.13
CA VAL A 106 -6.84 -5.72 -16.18
C VAL A 106 -7.21 -4.27 -15.91
N ILE A 107 -6.19 -3.41 -15.85
CA ILE A 107 -6.31 -1.96 -15.69
C ILE A 107 -5.89 -1.29 -17.00
N THR A 108 -6.81 -0.56 -17.62
CA THR A 108 -6.61 0.06 -18.94
C THR A 108 -6.59 1.59 -18.93
N LYS A 109 -6.92 2.21 -17.79
CA LYS A 109 -6.89 3.67 -17.59
C LYS A 109 -5.84 4.05 -16.55
N ALA A 110 -5.29 5.27 -16.67
CA ALA A 110 -4.48 5.86 -15.62
C ALA A 110 -5.35 6.23 -14.42
N GLY A 111 -4.76 6.28 -13.23
CA GLY A 111 -5.51 6.56 -12.01
C GLY A 111 -4.87 6.00 -10.74
N ASN A 112 -5.54 6.27 -9.61
CA ASN A 112 -5.16 5.79 -8.29
C ASN A 112 -6.07 4.62 -7.90
N TYR A 113 -5.53 3.40 -7.88
CA TYR A 113 -6.25 2.17 -7.60
C TYR A 113 -5.93 1.69 -6.19
N HIS A 114 -6.92 1.73 -5.30
CA HIS A 114 -6.81 1.25 -3.93
C HIS A 114 -7.25 -0.21 -3.85
N LEU A 115 -6.29 -1.11 -3.64
CA LEU A 115 -6.46 -2.56 -3.66
C LEU A 115 -6.44 -3.13 -2.25
N SER A 116 -7.42 -3.98 -1.93
CA SER A 116 -7.50 -4.73 -0.67
C SER A 116 -7.95 -6.17 -0.90
N GLY A 117 -7.71 -7.05 0.07
CA GLY A 117 -8.20 -8.44 0.03
C GLY A 117 -7.28 -9.41 -0.69
N ASP A 118 -7.72 -10.67 -0.79
CA ASP A 118 -6.93 -11.75 -1.38
C ASP A 118 -7.31 -11.99 -2.84
N TYR A 119 -6.31 -12.09 -3.71
CA TYR A 119 -6.47 -12.33 -5.15
C TYR A 119 -5.57 -13.47 -5.62
N THR A 120 -6.17 -14.47 -6.26
CA THR A 120 -5.44 -15.50 -6.98
C THR A 120 -5.51 -15.21 -8.46
N GLY A 121 -4.39 -14.76 -9.04
CA GLY A 121 -4.35 -14.25 -10.40
C GLY A 121 -3.30 -13.16 -10.57
N GLN A 122 -3.39 -12.45 -11.69
CA GLN A 122 -2.48 -11.36 -12.03
C GLN A 122 -3.17 -10.00 -11.97
N VAL A 123 -2.49 -8.98 -11.45
CA VAL A 123 -2.83 -7.57 -11.72
C VAL A 123 -2.05 -7.11 -12.96
N ARG A 124 -2.75 -6.75 -14.03
CA ARG A 124 -2.17 -6.38 -15.32
C ARG A 124 -2.50 -4.94 -15.65
N ILE A 125 -1.47 -4.09 -15.67
CA ILE A 125 -1.56 -2.72 -16.14
C ILE A 125 -1.26 -2.70 -17.63
N ASN A 126 -2.28 -2.42 -18.42
CA ASN A 126 -2.23 -2.35 -19.88
C ASN A 126 -2.95 -1.09 -20.36
N THR A 127 -2.38 0.07 -20.03
CA THR A 127 -2.93 1.37 -20.43
C THR A 127 -2.09 2.00 -21.54
N ALA A 128 -2.74 2.73 -22.44
CA ALA A 128 -2.09 3.56 -23.45
C ALA A 128 -1.89 5.02 -22.97
N GLU A 129 -2.44 5.37 -21.81
CA GLU A 129 -2.42 6.73 -21.27
C GLU A 129 -1.03 7.06 -20.69
N PRO A 130 -0.42 8.20 -21.05
CA PRO A 130 0.91 8.58 -20.55
C PRO A 130 0.92 8.97 -19.06
N GLU A 131 -0.24 9.09 -18.42
CA GLU A 131 -0.39 9.41 -17.02
C GLU A 131 0.04 8.25 -16.10
N THR A 132 0.05 8.53 -14.80
CA THR A 132 0.47 7.57 -13.79
C THR A 132 -0.65 6.57 -13.46
N VAL A 133 -0.29 5.30 -13.37
CA VAL A 133 -1.08 4.28 -12.68
C VAL A 133 -0.47 4.04 -11.31
N ARG A 134 -1.24 4.28 -10.25
CA ARG A 134 -0.80 4.04 -8.88
C ARG A 134 -1.58 2.87 -8.29
N LEU A 135 -0.89 1.81 -7.92
CA LEU A 135 -1.45 0.74 -7.10
C LEU A 135 -1.18 1.06 -5.63
N ILE A 136 -2.23 1.33 -4.87
CA ILE A 136 -2.21 1.58 -3.42
C ILE A 136 -2.61 0.27 -2.74
N LEU A 137 -1.66 -0.39 -2.08
CA LEU A 137 -1.84 -1.69 -1.45
C LEU A 137 -2.22 -1.50 0.03
N ASP A 138 -3.41 -1.98 0.39
CA ASP A 138 -3.96 -1.91 1.75
C ASP A 138 -4.47 -3.29 2.19
N ASN A 139 -3.62 -4.03 2.92
CA ASN A 139 -3.90 -5.39 3.37
C ASN A 139 -4.30 -6.33 2.22
N VAL A 140 -3.52 -6.29 1.14
CA VAL A 140 -3.76 -7.08 -0.07
C VAL A 140 -2.80 -8.28 -0.14
N SER A 141 -3.30 -9.42 -0.62
CA SER A 141 -2.50 -10.58 -0.99
C SER A 141 -2.74 -10.92 -2.45
N ILE A 142 -1.70 -10.86 -3.30
CA ILE A 142 -1.80 -11.16 -4.73
C ILE A 142 -0.88 -12.34 -5.01
N THR A 143 -1.46 -13.47 -5.43
CA THR A 143 -0.70 -14.69 -5.75
C THR A 143 -0.97 -15.13 -7.17
N ASN A 144 0.08 -15.28 -7.98
CA ASN A 144 0.01 -15.93 -9.28
C ASN A 144 1.02 -17.07 -9.34
N SER A 145 0.58 -18.33 -9.44
CA SER A 145 1.48 -19.49 -9.43
C SER A 145 2.16 -19.77 -10.77
N THR A 146 1.71 -19.14 -11.86
CA THR A 146 2.17 -19.46 -13.22
C THR A 146 2.90 -18.30 -13.92
N GLY A 147 3.26 -17.25 -13.16
CA GLY A 147 4.03 -16.13 -13.67
C GLY A 147 3.96 -14.90 -12.76
N PRO A 148 4.12 -13.68 -13.30
CA PRO A 148 4.13 -12.48 -12.48
C PRO A 148 2.76 -12.20 -11.87
N ALA A 149 2.76 -11.88 -10.57
CA ALA A 149 1.60 -11.38 -9.85
C ALA A 149 1.18 -9.97 -10.30
N ILE A 150 2.14 -9.11 -10.66
CA ILE A 150 1.88 -7.77 -11.19
C ILE A 150 2.68 -7.58 -12.48
N THR A 151 2.03 -7.08 -13.52
CA THR A 151 2.68 -6.70 -14.78
C THR A 151 2.26 -5.28 -15.19
N ALA A 152 3.18 -4.56 -15.82
CA ALA A 152 2.90 -3.28 -16.44
C ALA A 152 3.52 -3.28 -17.85
N SER A 153 2.69 -3.32 -18.88
CA SER A 153 3.10 -3.36 -20.29
C SER A 153 2.73 -2.09 -21.07
N GLY A 154 2.31 -1.05 -20.37
CA GLY A 154 1.96 0.26 -20.92
C GLY A 154 1.87 1.32 -19.83
N GLY A 155 1.50 2.53 -20.22
CA GLY A 155 1.41 3.69 -19.36
C GLY A 155 2.69 4.50 -19.24
N GLY A 156 2.60 5.69 -18.66
CA GLY A 156 3.79 6.52 -18.42
C GLY A 156 4.61 6.03 -17.23
N THR A 157 4.04 6.09 -16.03
CA THR A 157 4.71 5.66 -14.79
C THR A 157 3.78 4.79 -13.98
N THR A 158 4.28 3.63 -13.55
CA THR A 158 3.59 2.80 -12.55
C THR A 158 4.20 3.03 -11.18
N ILE A 159 3.37 3.34 -10.19
CA ILE A 159 3.78 3.48 -8.80
C ILE A 159 3.08 2.40 -7.98
N VAL A 160 3.85 1.63 -7.21
CA VAL A 160 3.31 0.77 -6.16
C VAL A 160 3.55 1.47 -4.83
N TYR A 161 2.46 1.71 -4.09
CA TYR A 161 2.46 2.38 -2.80
C TYR A 161 1.84 1.45 -1.75
N THR A 162 2.51 1.25 -0.62
CA THR A 162 1.97 0.44 0.48
C THR A 162 1.42 1.36 1.57
N MET A 163 0.17 1.14 1.96
CA MET A 163 -0.43 1.88 3.07
C MET A 163 0.34 1.64 4.38
N ALA A 164 0.52 2.71 5.16
CA ALA A 164 1.23 2.60 6.42
C ALA A 164 0.45 1.71 7.40
N GLY A 165 1.16 0.84 8.11
CA GLY A 165 0.56 -0.06 9.09
C GLY A 165 -0.11 -1.31 8.50
N THR A 166 -0.01 -1.55 7.19
CA THR A 166 -0.59 -2.72 6.53
C THR A 166 0.49 -3.73 6.15
N THR A 167 0.12 -5.00 6.06
CA THR A 167 0.97 -6.06 5.49
C THR A 167 0.41 -6.45 4.14
N ASN A 168 1.23 -6.37 3.11
CA ASN A 168 0.85 -6.70 1.73
C ASN A 168 1.74 -7.82 1.22
N THR A 169 1.15 -8.82 0.56
CA THR A 169 1.88 -9.96 -0.02
C THR A 169 1.71 -9.95 -1.53
N VAL A 170 2.82 -10.10 -2.26
CA VAL A 170 2.82 -10.27 -3.71
C VAL A 170 3.71 -11.46 -4.03
N SER A 171 3.13 -12.55 -4.54
CA SER A 171 3.82 -13.82 -4.81
C SER A 171 3.66 -14.21 -6.28
N ASP A 172 4.78 -14.38 -6.97
CA ASP A 172 4.86 -14.85 -8.35
C ASP A 172 5.06 -16.36 -8.44
N GLY A 173 5.04 -16.86 -9.68
CA GLY A 173 5.31 -18.25 -10.01
C GLY A 173 6.81 -18.49 -10.23
N GLU A 174 7.24 -19.74 -10.04
CA GLU A 174 8.66 -20.12 -10.16
C GLU A 174 9.25 -19.96 -11.57
N GLN A 175 8.40 -19.92 -12.60
CA GLN A 175 8.81 -19.97 -14.00
C GLN A 175 8.23 -18.79 -14.78
N TYR A 176 9.09 -18.20 -15.62
CA TYR A 176 8.75 -17.07 -16.47
C TYR A 176 9.01 -17.41 -17.95
N THR A 177 7.98 -17.26 -18.78
CA THR A 177 8.14 -17.32 -20.23
C THR A 177 8.56 -15.93 -20.75
N VAL A 178 9.83 -15.77 -21.10
CA VAL A 178 10.32 -14.53 -21.71
C VAL A 178 10.02 -14.55 -23.21
N THR A 179 9.00 -13.81 -23.61
CA THR A 179 8.66 -13.62 -25.03
C THR A 179 9.47 -12.47 -25.61
N GLY A 180 10.75 -12.71 -25.92
CA GLY A 180 11.63 -11.74 -26.58
C GLY A 180 12.05 -12.22 -27.96
N LYS A 181 12.02 -11.34 -28.98
CA LYS A 181 12.77 -11.60 -30.22
C LYS A 181 14.25 -11.53 -29.88
N LYS A 182 14.99 -12.63 -30.08
CA LYS A 182 16.46 -12.63 -29.95
C LYS A 182 17.07 -11.70 -31.02
N ASN A 183 17.35 -10.44 -30.68
CA ASN A 183 18.22 -9.60 -31.50
C ASN A 183 19.68 -9.91 -31.13
N GLN A 184 20.18 -11.06 -31.59
CA GLN A 184 21.59 -11.38 -31.45
C GLN A 184 22.39 -10.68 -32.56
N THR A 185 22.60 -9.37 -32.43
CA THR A 185 23.71 -8.73 -33.15
C THR A 185 24.96 -8.96 -32.31
N GLN A 186 25.65 -10.08 -32.56
CA GLN A 186 27.01 -10.24 -32.06
C GLN A 186 27.86 -9.12 -32.66
N ARG A 187 28.36 -8.22 -31.80
CA ARG A 187 29.37 -7.24 -32.15
C ARG A 187 30.66 -8.02 -32.44
N SER A 188 30.86 -8.39 -33.70
CA SER A 188 32.14 -8.90 -34.19
C SER A 188 33.20 -7.83 -33.93
N THR A 189 34.05 -8.05 -32.94
CA THR A 189 35.34 -7.36 -32.85
C THR A 189 36.25 -7.95 -33.93
N PRO A 190 36.76 -7.16 -34.89
CA PRO A 190 37.73 -7.67 -35.85
C PRO A 190 39.05 -8.01 -35.14
N PRO A 191 39.80 -9.03 -35.62
CA PRO A 191 41.09 -9.37 -35.06
C PRO A 191 42.07 -8.21 -35.27
N ARG A 192 42.77 -7.85 -34.20
CA ARG A 192 43.85 -6.86 -34.23
C ARG A 192 45.04 -7.49 -34.97
N THR A 193 45.39 -6.94 -36.13
CA THR A 193 46.65 -7.21 -36.84
C THR A 193 47.83 -6.59 -36.12
#